data_AF-A0AAE3ZS84-F1
#
_entry.id   AF-A0AAE3ZS84-F1
#
_cell.length_a   1.000
_cell.length_b   1.000
_cell.length_c   1.000
_cell.angle_alpha   90.00
_cell.angle_beta   90.00
_cell.angle_gamma   90.00
#
_symmetry.space_group_name_H-M   'P 1'
#
loop_
_entity.id
_entity.type
_entity.pdbx_description
1 polymer ?
#
loop_
_entity_poly.entity_id
_entity_poly.type
_entity_poly.pdbx_seq_one_letter_code
_entity_poly.pdbx_strand_id
1 'polypeptide(L)'
;MSPTRTLDRHTTTRRRAKKPQQEQVPTGDLAMVDGLLDIQDRHAYLRVDGYLPSPEDVTVPMSLVHRHGLRRGDRLTGGAAGNQLTKVFTVDGGDPDDARRRPDFYKLTPLYPQQRLRLETDADNLTSRVIDLAMPIGKGQRALIISPPKAGKTMVLQALAKSISTNHPEAHLMVVLVDERPEEVTDMRRSVDGEVAAATFDRPPHEHTAVAELAIERAKRLVEQGRDVVVLLDSITRLARAYNLQARSGGRTLSGGLDTTALYPPKQLLGAGRNIENGGSLTIIATALVETGSQMDTVIFEEFKGTGNAELKLDRKIAERRVFPAVDLHATGTRREEILLAPDELVVVQRLRRALAAADQGQAIEQLLGQLRKTNSNIELLMRLARANG
;
A
#
# COMPACT_ATOMS: atom_id res chain seq x y z
N MET A 1 -47.58 -8.33 85.86
CA MET A 1 -47.55 -8.90 84.50
C MET A 1 -46.15 -8.72 83.92
N SER A 2 -45.73 -9.70 83.14
CA SER A 2 -44.38 -10.03 82.67
C SER A 2 -43.59 -8.90 81.97
N PRO A 3 -42.25 -8.99 81.96
CA PRO A 3 -41.36 -8.03 81.29
C PRO A 3 -41.12 -8.45 79.84
N THR A 4 -40.88 -7.51 78.92
CA THR A 4 -40.23 -7.87 77.65
C THR A 4 -39.25 -6.78 77.19
N ARG A 5 -37.96 -7.12 77.29
CA ARG A 5 -36.83 -6.55 76.56
C ARG A 5 -37.10 -6.60 75.06
N THR A 6 -36.77 -5.54 74.33
CA THR A 6 -36.54 -5.64 72.89
C THR A 6 -35.13 -5.17 72.58
N LEU A 7 -34.36 -6.13 72.06
CA LEU A 7 -32.95 -6.08 71.70
C LEU A 7 -32.71 -5.22 70.45
N ASP A 8 -31.57 -4.53 70.45
CA ASP A 8 -30.88 -4.04 69.27
C ASP A 8 -30.73 -5.12 68.19
N ARG A 9 -31.02 -4.76 66.94
CA ARG A 9 -30.52 -5.48 65.76
C ARG A 9 -30.01 -4.50 64.72
N HIS A 10 -28.71 -4.22 64.81
CA HIS A 10 -27.91 -3.81 63.66
C HIS A 10 -27.93 -4.92 62.61
N THR A 11 -28.61 -4.68 61.49
CA THR A 11 -28.57 -5.57 60.33
C THR A 11 -27.34 -5.23 59.48
N THR A 12 -26.24 -5.94 59.69
CA THR A 12 -25.04 -5.86 58.86
C THR A 12 -25.29 -6.61 57.54
N THR A 13 -25.55 -5.89 56.46
CA THR A 13 -25.68 -6.46 55.11
C THR A 13 -24.31 -6.94 54.61
N ARG A 14 -23.99 -8.22 54.83
CA ARG A 14 -22.82 -8.88 54.23
C ARG A 14 -22.99 -8.93 52.70
N ARG A 15 -22.34 -8.01 51.99
CA ARG A 15 -22.08 -8.13 50.54
C ARG A 15 -21.24 -9.38 50.30
N ARG A 16 -21.84 -10.43 49.74
CA ARG A 16 -21.10 -11.57 49.15
C ARG A 16 -20.30 -11.03 47.95
N ALA A 17 -18.99 -10.96 48.11
CA ALA A 17 -18.07 -10.74 46.99
C ALA A 17 -18.21 -11.90 46.00
N LYS A 18 -18.69 -11.60 44.79
CA LYS A 18 -18.68 -12.52 43.65
C LYS A 18 -17.22 -12.75 43.27
N LYS A 19 -16.71 -13.97 43.44
CA LYS A 19 -15.41 -14.37 42.88
C LYS A 19 -15.44 -14.15 41.35
N PRO A 20 -14.34 -13.73 40.71
CA PRO A 20 -14.27 -13.70 39.25
C PRO A 20 -14.49 -15.12 38.75
N GLN A 21 -15.53 -15.32 37.94
CA GLN A 21 -15.64 -16.54 37.14
C GLN A 21 -14.45 -16.52 36.19
N GLN A 22 -13.46 -17.39 36.44
CA GLN A 22 -12.54 -17.79 35.39
C GLN A 22 -13.39 -18.43 34.30
N GLU A 23 -13.38 -17.79 33.13
CA GLU A 23 -13.95 -18.28 31.90
C GLU A 23 -13.29 -19.63 31.61
N GLN A 24 -14.00 -20.73 31.87
CA GLN A 24 -13.54 -22.07 31.54
C GLN A 24 -13.50 -22.15 30.02
N VAL A 25 -12.31 -22.03 29.44
CA VAL A 25 -12.06 -22.31 28.03
C VAL A 25 -12.47 -23.77 27.80
N PRO A 26 -13.40 -24.07 26.87
CA PRO A 26 -13.72 -25.44 26.55
C PRO A 26 -12.44 -26.13 26.10
N THR A 27 -12.05 -27.20 26.80
CA THR A 27 -10.96 -28.10 26.40
C THR A 27 -11.39 -28.98 25.22
N GLY A 28 -11.98 -28.37 24.20
CA GLY A 28 -12.15 -28.97 22.88
C GLY A 28 -10.94 -28.62 22.03
N ASP A 29 -10.58 -29.49 21.09
CA ASP A 29 -9.49 -29.24 20.14
C ASP A 29 -9.72 -27.90 19.44
N LEU A 30 -8.88 -26.92 19.76
CA LEU A 30 -8.93 -25.60 19.13
C LEU A 30 -8.35 -25.74 17.72
N ALA A 31 -9.11 -25.30 16.71
CA ALA A 31 -8.60 -25.19 15.36
C ALA A 31 -7.61 -24.02 15.30
N MET A 32 -6.40 -24.27 14.79
CA MET A 32 -5.42 -23.22 14.55
C MET A 32 -5.87 -22.37 13.37
N VAL A 33 -5.89 -21.06 13.56
CA VAL A 33 -6.32 -20.11 12.52
C VAL A 33 -5.28 -19.00 12.37
N ASP A 34 -5.12 -18.54 11.12
CA ASP A 34 -4.27 -17.41 10.72
C ASP A 34 -5.07 -16.57 9.73
N GLY A 35 -5.12 -15.26 9.95
CA GLY A 35 -5.82 -14.37 9.03
C GLY A 35 -5.68 -12.89 9.35
N LEU A 36 -6.33 -12.06 8.53
CA LEU A 36 -6.35 -10.61 8.68
C LEU A 36 -7.58 -10.14 9.44
N LEU A 37 -7.39 -9.37 10.50
CA LEU A 37 -8.47 -8.79 11.28
C LEU A 37 -9.16 -7.68 10.49
N ASP A 38 -10.43 -7.89 10.17
CA ASP A 38 -11.31 -6.90 9.56
C ASP A 38 -12.39 -6.49 10.55
N ILE A 39 -12.33 -5.23 11.00
CA ILE A 39 -13.28 -4.65 11.95
C ILE A 39 -14.27 -3.79 11.17
N GLN A 40 -15.55 -4.14 11.25
CA GLN A 40 -16.66 -3.47 10.59
C GLN A 40 -17.68 -3.02 11.63
N ASP A 41 -17.72 -1.71 11.91
CA ASP A 41 -18.55 -1.08 12.94
C ASP A 41 -18.45 -1.73 14.33
N ARG A 42 -19.30 -2.73 14.60
CA ARG A 42 -19.41 -3.44 15.89
C ARG A 42 -19.03 -4.92 15.80
N HIS A 43 -18.66 -5.40 14.63
CA HIS A 43 -18.30 -6.78 14.38
C HIS A 43 -16.84 -6.86 13.94
N ALA A 44 -16.17 -7.94 14.30
CA ALA A 44 -14.81 -8.21 13.88
C ALA A 44 -14.72 -9.64 13.35
N TYR A 45 -14.05 -9.78 12.22
CA TYR A 45 -13.85 -11.06 11.53
C TYR A 45 -12.36 -11.25 11.25
N LEU A 46 -11.89 -12.47 11.34
CA LEU A 46 -10.58 -12.88 10.90
C LEU A 46 -10.72 -13.45 9.49
N ARG A 47 -10.21 -12.72 8.49
CA ARG A 47 -10.21 -13.13 7.08
C ARG A 47 -9.14 -14.17 6.86
N VAL A 48 -9.52 -15.43 6.67
CA VAL A 48 -8.57 -16.57 6.59
C VAL A 48 -8.18 -16.93 5.15
N ASP A 49 -9.00 -16.54 4.17
CA ASP A 49 -8.80 -16.82 2.74
C ASP A 49 -8.44 -15.54 1.94
N GLY A 50 -7.73 -14.61 2.58
CA GLY A 50 -7.25 -13.38 1.96
C GLY A 50 -7.95 -12.11 2.46
N TYR A 51 -8.31 -11.23 1.53
CA TYR A 51 -8.76 -9.85 1.83
C TYR A 51 -10.27 -9.64 1.72
N LEU A 52 -11.00 -10.63 1.20
CA LEU A 52 -12.45 -10.59 1.03
C LEU A 52 -13.13 -11.53 2.02
N PRO A 53 -14.42 -11.32 2.31
CA PRO A 53 -15.20 -12.24 3.12
C PRO A 53 -15.22 -13.65 2.52
N SER A 54 -15.01 -14.65 3.38
CA SER A 54 -15.08 -16.08 3.05
C SER A 54 -16.00 -16.81 4.04
N PRO A 55 -16.68 -17.90 3.63
CA PRO A 55 -17.40 -18.78 4.56
C PRO A 55 -16.54 -19.32 5.71
N GLU A 56 -15.21 -19.40 5.51
CA GLU A 56 -14.24 -19.89 6.49
C GLU A 56 -13.81 -18.82 7.52
N ASP A 57 -14.31 -17.58 7.38
CA ASP A 57 -13.92 -16.47 8.25
C ASP A 57 -14.41 -16.67 9.69
N VAL A 58 -13.50 -16.42 10.62
CA VAL A 58 -13.72 -16.64 12.05
C VAL A 58 -14.18 -15.35 12.71
N THR A 59 -15.24 -15.40 13.51
CA THR A 59 -15.69 -14.24 14.29
C THR A 59 -14.70 -13.94 15.43
N VAL A 60 -14.37 -12.67 15.64
CA VAL A 60 -13.46 -12.23 16.70
C VAL A 60 -14.28 -11.48 17.76
N PRO A 61 -14.39 -12.02 18.99
CA PRO A 61 -15.05 -11.31 20.07
C PRO A 61 -14.41 -9.94 20.31
N MET A 62 -15.25 -8.91 20.41
CA MET A 62 -14.75 -7.56 20.71
C MET A 62 -13.99 -7.51 22.03
N SER A 63 -14.26 -8.40 22.99
CA SER A 63 -13.47 -8.51 24.23
C SER A 63 -11.99 -8.81 23.96
N LEU A 64 -11.66 -9.64 22.96
CA LEU A 64 -10.28 -9.92 22.55
C LEU A 64 -9.66 -8.72 21.83
N VAL A 65 -10.44 -8.05 20.95
CA VAL A 65 -10.02 -6.81 20.28
C VAL A 65 -9.58 -5.76 21.30
N HIS A 66 -10.42 -5.49 22.31
CA HIS A 66 -10.10 -4.51 23.34
C HIS A 66 -8.97 -4.97 24.28
N ARG A 67 -8.91 -6.26 24.63
CA ARG A 67 -7.89 -6.81 25.54
C ARG A 67 -6.48 -6.63 24.97
N HIS A 68 -6.28 -6.96 23.70
CA HIS A 68 -4.97 -6.93 23.04
C HIS A 68 -4.72 -5.63 22.24
N GLY A 69 -5.67 -4.69 22.24
CA GLY A 69 -5.52 -3.43 21.48
C GLY A 69 -5.47 -3.65 19.96
N LEU A 70 -6.20 -4.65 19.47
CA LEU A 70 -6.20 -5.02 18.06
C LEU A 70 -6.86 -3.93 17.21
N ARG A 71 -6.37 -3.74 15.98
CA ARG A 71 -6.86 -2.78 15.01
C ARG A 71 -7.07 -3.49 13.66
N ARG A 72 -7.95 -2.94 12.82
CA ARG A 72 -8.16 -3.43 11.45
C ARG A 72 -6.81 -3.55 10.73
N GLY A 73 -6.60 -4.64 9.99
CA GLY A 73 -5.36 -4.95 9.29
C GLY A 73 -4.32 -5.75 10.09
N ASP A 74 -4.53 -6.01 11.39
CA ASP A 74 -3.66 -6.89 12.16
C ASP A 74 -3.73 -8.32 11.61
N ARG A 75 -2.59 -9.00 11.45
CA ARG A 75 -2.57 -10.43 11.15
C ARG A 75 -2.52 -11.20 12.46
N LEU A 76 -3.52 -12.04 12.72
CA LEU A 76 -3.63 -12.79 13.96
C LEU A 76 -3.40 -14.27 13.70
N THR A 77 -2.65 -14.92 14.59
CA THR A 77 -2.75 -16.37 14.76
C THR A 77 -3.44 -16.68 16.07
N GLY A 78 -4.19 -17.78 16.13
CA GLY A 78 -4.98 -18.10 17.31
C GLY A 78 -5.64 -19.47 17.29
N GLY A 79 -6.36 -19.75 18.37
CA GLY A 79 -7.19 -20.94 18.50
C GLY A 79 -8.67 -20.59 18.39
N ALA A 80 -9.37 -21.21 17.45
CA ALA A 80 -10.80 -21.07 17.25
C ALA A 80 -11.56 -22.30 17.76
N ALA A 81 -12.72 -22.07 18.36
CA ALA A 81 -13.68 -23.11 18.70
C ALA A 81 -14.92 -22.93 17.82
N GLY A 82 -15.14 -23.86 16.88
CA GLY A 82 -16.09 -23.63 15.79
C GLY A 82 -15.67 -22.39 14.98
N ASN A 83 -16.62 -21.47 14.74
CA ASN A 83 -16.37 -20.26 13.95
C ASN A 83 -16.08 -18.99 14.80
N GLN A 84 -15.55 -19.16 16.01
CA GLN A 84 -15.23 -18.04 16.90
C GLN A 84 -13.82 -18.17 17.48
N LEU A 85 -13.05 -17.08 17.41
CA LEU A 85 -11.72 -16.99 17.99
C LEU A 85 -11.82 -16.98 19.52
N THR A 86 -11.12 -17.91 20.17
CA THR A 86 -11.11 -18.04 21.64
C THR A 86 -9.83 -17.49 22.26
N LYS A 87 -8.72 -17.59 21.54
CA LYS A 87 -7.40 -17.17 22.02
C LYS A 87 -6.56 -16.61 20.90
N VAL A 88 -5.89 -15.48 21.16
CA VAL A 88 -4.87 -14.90 20.28
C VAL A 88 -3.51 -15.43 20.72
N PHE A 89 -2.71 -15.93 19.76
CA PHE A 89 -1.34 -16.39 20.00
C PHE A 89 -0.32 -15.35 19.56
N THR A 90 -0.47 -14.76 18.38
CA THR A 90 0.43 -13.71 17.88
C THR A 90 -0.35 -12.60 17.19
N VAL A 91 0.21 -11.40 17.22
CA VAL A 91 -0.23 -10.26 16.39
C VAL A 91 0.96 -9.85 15.51
N ASP A 92 0.80 -9.97 14.19
CA ASP A 92 1.85 -9.73 13.19
C ASP A 92 3.14 -10.53 13.43
N GLY A 93 2.99 -11.74 13.99
CA GLY A 93 4.11 -12.63 14.37
C GLY A 93 4.79 -12.29 15.70
N GLY A 94 4.40 -11.18 16.34
CA GLY A 94 4.88 -10.77 17.66
C GLY A 94 3.93 -11.13 18.81
N ASP A 95 4.35 -10.77 20.02
CA ASP A 95 3.52 -10.96 21.23
C ASP A 95 2.27 -10.07 21.15
N PRO A 96 1.05 -10.59 21.43
CA PRO A 96 -0.17 -9.79 21.46
C PRO A 96 -0.11 -8.56 22.37
N ASP A 97 0.70 -8.56 23.43
CA ASP A 97 0.83 -7.42 24.34
C ASP A 97 1.65 -6.25 23.74
N ASP A 98 2.49 -6.53 22.73
CA ASP A 98 3.22 -5.49 21.99
C ASP A 98 2.29 -4.64 21.13
N ALA A 99 1.26 -5.27 20.54
CA ALA A 99 0.26 -4.59 19.71
C ALA A 99 -0.48 -3.46 20.48
N ARG A 100 -0.61 -3.60 21.80
CA ARG A 100 -1.24 -2.58 22.65
C ARG A 100 -0.36 -1.35 22.87
N ARG A 101 0.96 -1.52 22.80
CA ARG A 101 1.96 -0.47 23.06
C ARG A 101 2.39 0.27 21.80
N ARG A 102 2.09 -0.28 20.61
CA ARG A 102 2.47 0.35 19.34
C ARG A 102 1.82 1.72 19.15
N PRO A 103 2.52 2.67 18.51
CA PRO A 103 1.97 3.98 18.20
C PRO A 103 0.78 3.89 17.26
N ASP A 104 0.05 4.99 17.13
CA ASP A 104 -0.98 5.14 16.08
C ASP A 104 -0.33 5.75 14.84
N PHE A 105 -0.55 5.15 13.67
CA PHE A 105 0.04 5.57 12.40
C PHE A 105 -0.11 7.08 12.12
N TYR A 106 -1.27 7.66 12.44
CA TYR A 106 -1.54 9.07 12.17
C TYR A 106 -0.95 10.02 13.22
N LYS A 107 -0.47 9.49 14.36
CA LYS A 107 0.25 10.26 15.38
C LYS A 107 1.76 10.27 15.17
N LEU A 108 2.28 9.46 14.26
CA LEU A 108 3.69 9.42 13.91
C LEU A 108 4.09 10.65 13.08
N THR A 109 5.30 11.17 13.32
CA THR A 109 5.83 12.35 12.62
C THR A 109 6.18 11.99 11.17
N PRO A 110 5.51 12.59 10.16
CA PRO A 110 5.82 12.34 8.75
C PRO A 110 7.06 13.12 8.30
N LEU A 111 7.93 12.46 7.54
CA LEU A 111 9.09 13.05 6.90
C LEU A 111 9.02 12.90 5.37
N TYR A 112 9.84 13.69 4.67
CA TYR A 112 10.18 13.37 3.28
C TYR A 112 10.91 12.02 3.23
N PRO A 113 10.83 11.30 2.10
CA PRO A 113 11.68 10.13 1.86
C PRO A 113 13.16 10.50 1.96
N GLN A 114 13.91 9.79 2.80
CA GLN A 114 15.33 10.04 3.07
C GLN A 114 16.24 8.90 2.59
N GLN A 115 15.67 7.70 2.44
CA GLN A 115 16.38 6.52 1.96
C GLN A 115 15.83 6.14 0.59
N ARG A 116 16.71 6.01 -0.40
CA ARG A 116 16.35 5.61 -1.75
C ARG A 116 16.04 4.11 -1.82
N LEU A 117 14.94 3.77 -2.50
CA LEU A 117 14.67 2.44 -3.02
C LEU A 117 15.37 2.33 -4.38
N ARG A 118 16.55 1.69 -4.41
CA ARG A 118 17.32 1.51 -5.65
C ARG A 118 16.72 0.34 -6.43
N LEU A 119 16.38 0.57 -7.70
CA LEU A 119 15.63 -0.38 -8.51
C LEU A 119 16.53 -1.16 -9.47
N GLU A 120 17.65 -0.59 -9.89
CA GLU A 120 18.62 -1.26 -10.74
C GLU A 120 19.03 -2.62 -10.15
N THR A 121 18.85 -3.67 -10.95
CA THR A 121 19.23 -5.05 -10.63
C THR A 121 20.29 -5.49 -11.64
N ASP A 122 19.90 -6.25 -12.66
CA ASP A 122 20.79 -6.72 -13.71
C ASP A 122 20.84 -5.71 -14.88
N ALA A 123 21.92 -5.77 -15.67
CA ALA A 123 22.16 -4.86 -16.80
C ALA A 123 21.00 -4.85 -17.83
N ASP A 124 20.33 -6.00 -18.01
CA ASP A 124 19.24 -6.22 -18.95
C ASP A 124 17.89 -5.66 -18.47
N ASN A 125 17.74 -5.36 -17.18
CA ASN A 125 16.54 -4.75 -16.62
C ASN A 125 16.53 -3.24 -16.88
N LEU A 126 16.44 -2.87 -18.17
CA LEU A 126 16.45 -1.48 -18.62
C LEU A 126 15.31 -0.66 -18.01
N THR A 127 14.16 -1.27 -17.71
CA THR A 127 13.03 -0.60 -17.06
C THR A 127 13.43 -0.04 -15.70
N SER A 128 13.98 -0.86 -14.81
CA SER A 128 14.43 -0.42 -13.49
C SER A 128 15.51 0.66 -13.57
N ARG A 129 16.46 0.49 -14.49
CA ARG A 129 17.58 1.42 -14.72
C ARG A 129 17.11 2.78 -15.20
N VAL A 130 16.16 2.82 -16.13
CA VAL A 130 15.53 4.06 -16.59
C VAL A 130 14.79 4.76 -15.45
N ILE A 131 14.01 4.03 -14.66
CA ILE A 131 13.28 4.61 -13.52
C ILE A 131 14.25 5.20 -12.51
N ASP A 132 15.34 4.50 -12.18
CA ASP A 132 16.36 5.02 -11.25
C ASP A 132 17.02 6.33 -11.71
N LEU A 133 17.16 6.53 -13.02
CA LEU A 133 17.74 7.75 -13.59
C LEU A 133 16.71 8.88 -13.77
N ALA A 134 15.46 8.54 -14.06
CA ALA A 134 14.40 9.50 -14.39
C ALA A 134 13.54 9.90 -13.18
N MET A 135 13.25 8.95 -12.28
CA MET A 135 12.36 9.11 -11.12
C MET A 135 12.88 8.30 -9.93
N PRO A 136 13.92 8.78 -9.22
CA PRO A 136 14.41 8.12 -8.01
C PRO A 136 13.28 7.98 -6.98
N ILE A 137 13.03 6.75 -6.49
CA ILE A 137 11.96 6.48 -5.52
C ILE A 137 12.58 6.35 -4.12
N GLY A 138 11.96 6.94 -3.11
CA GLY A 138 12.37 6.77 -1.72
C GLY A 138 11.40 5.93 -0.88
N LYS A 139 11.88 5.45 0.26
CA LYS A 139 11.08 4.88 1.35
C LYS A 139 10.13 5.95 1.89
N GLY A 140 8.82 5.74 1.70
CA GLY A 140 7.78 6.73 2.01
C GLY A 140 7.26 7.54 0.82
N GLN A 141 7.64 7.21 -0.41
CA GLN A 141 7.20 7.94 -1.61
C GLN A 141 5.71 7.75 -1.88
N ARG A 142 5.06 8.78 -2.44
CA ARG A 142 3.74 8.72 -3.07
C ARG A 142 3.92 8.91 -4.58
N ALA A 143 4.11 7.81 -5.28
CA ALA A 143 4.40 7.82 -6.70
C ALA A 143 3.15 7.50 -7.54
N LEU A 144 3.03 8.16 -8.69
CA LEU A 144 2.02 7.87 -9.70
C LEU A 144 2.69 7.38 -10.99
N ILE A 145 2.27 6.21 -11.47
CA ILE A 145 2.60 5.73 -12.82
C ILE A 145 1.44 6.12 -13.72
N ILE A 146 1.65 7.19 -14.49
CA ILE A 146 0.66 7.77 -15.37
C ILE A 146 0.73 7.01 -16.70
N SER A 147 -0.27 6.17 -16.97
CA SER A 147 -0.24 5.27 -18.11
C SER A 147 -1.48 5.38 -18.97
N PRO A 148 -1.34 5.67 -20.27
CA PRO A 148 -2.34 5.33 -21.25
C PRO A 148 -2.56 3.81 -21.32
N PRO A 149 -3.74 3.34 -21.80
CA PRO A 149 -3.93 1.94 -22.15
C PRO A 149 -2.84 1.44 -23.10
N LYS A 150 -2.38 0.20 -22.88
CA LYS A 150 -1.36 -0.49 -23.71
C LYS A 150 0.04 0.17 -23.76
N ALA A 151 0.35 1.11 -22.86
CA ALA A 151 1.68 1.75 -22.80
C ALA A 151 2.76 0.96 -22.03
N GLY A 152 2.44 -0.26 -21.55
CA GLY A 152 3.39 -1.10 -20.81
C GLY A 152 3.31 -0.99 -19.27
N LYS A 153 2.18 -0.52 -18.73
CA LYS A 153 1.87 -0.46 -17.28
C LYS A 153 2.30 -1.71 -16.51
N THR A 154 1.86 -2.88 -16.96
CA THR A 154 2.11 -4.16 -16.28
C THR A 154 3.59 -4.50 -16.25
N MET A 155 4.33 -4.25 -17.34
CA MET A 155 5.79 -4.46 -17.39
C MET A 155 6.52 -3.59 -16.37
N VAL A 156 6.07 -2.33 -16.21
CA VAL A 156 6.65 -1.42 -15.21
C VAL A 156 6.36 -1.91 -13.78
N LEU A 157 5.13 -2.31 -13.49
CA LEU A 157 4.76 -2.82 -12.16
C LEU A 157 5.53 -4.11 -11.81
N GLN A 158 5.63 -5.05 -12.74
CA GLN A 158 6.41 -6.27 -12.54
C GLN A 158 7.90 -5.99 -12.34
N ALA A 159 8.46 -5.07 -13.13
CA ALA A 159 9.85 -4.65 -12.97
C ALA A 159 10.08 -4.01 -11.59
N LEU A 160 9.17 -3.15 -11.12
CA LEU A 160 9.24 -2.56 -9.78
C LEU A 160 9.16 -3.63 -8.69
N ALA A 161 8.16 -4.51 -8.75
CA ALA A 161 7.97 -5.58 -7.76
C ALA A 161 9.21 -6.48 -7.65
N LYS A 162 9.74 -6.94 -8.79
CA LYS A 162 10.97 -7.75 -8.84
C LYS A 162 12.16 -6.98 -8.27
N SER A 163 12.35 -5.73 -8.69
CA SER A 163 13.48 -4.90 -8.25
C SER A 163 13.45 -4.64 -6.75
N ILE A 164 12.28 -4.34 -6.19
CA ILE A 164 12.10 -4.15 -4.75
C ILE A 164 12.39 -5.45 -4.00
N SER A 165 11.84 -6.58 -4.45
CA SER A 165 12.06 -7.87 -3.78
C SER A 165 13.54 -8.28 -3.79
N THR A 166 14.25 -8.01 -4.89
CA THR A 166 15.68 -8.32 -5.02
C THR A 166 16.56 -7.38 -4.19
N ASN A 167 16.35 -6.07 -4.29
CA ASN A 167 17.27 -5.07 -3.72
C ASN A 167 16.89 -4.67 -2.30
N HIS A 168 15.63 -4.85 -1.92
CA HIS A 168 15.06 -4.45 -0.64
C HIS A 168 14.24 -5.59 -0.01
N PRO A 169 14.84 -6.78 0.25
CA PRO A 169 14.13 -7.90 0.85
C PRO A 169 13.64 -7.60 2.28
N GLU A 170 14.14 -6.54 2.92
CA GLU A 170 13.63 -6.06 4.20
C GLU A 170 12.26 -5.37 4.08
N ALA A 171 11.93 -4.85 2.91
CA ALA A 171 10.67 -4.15 2.67
C ALA A 171 9.53 -5.15 2.45
N HIS A 172 8.42 -4.94 3.15
CA HIS A 172 7.21 -5.73 2.94
C HIS A 172 6.51 -5.28 1.66
N LEU A 173 6.64 -6.07 0.59
CA LEU A 173 6.00 -5.78 -0.69
C LEU A 173 4.54 -6.26 -0.68
N MET A 174 3.63 -5.35 -1.01
CA MET A 174 2.21 -5.61 -1.18
C MET A 174 1.79 -5.17 -2.59
N VAL A 175 0.98 -5.98 -3.25
CA VAL A 175 0.35 -5.63 -4.54
C VAL A 175 -1.16 -5.66 -4.38
N VAL A 176 -1.79 -4.53 -4.68
CA VAL A 176 -3.23 -4.33 -4.56
C VAL A 176 -3.81 -4.17 -5.97
N LEU A 177 -4.60 -5.15 -6.41
CA LEU A 177 -5.20 -5.18 -7.75
C LEU A 177 -6.71 -5.00 -7.63
N VAL A 178 -7.26 -3.97 -8.25
CA VAL A 178 -8.68 -3.64 -8.20
C VAL A 178 -9.25 -3.49 -9.59
N ASP A 179 -10.37 -4.18 -9.85
CA ASP A 179 -11.09 -4.15 -11.11
C ASP A 179 -10.18 -4.53 -12.31
N GLU A 180 -9.27 -5.48 -12.08
CA GLU A 180 -8.36 -6.02 -13.09
C GLU A 180 -8.79 -7.42 -13.52
N ARG A 181 -8.23 -7.91 -14.63
CA ARG A 181 -8.59 -9.21 -15.20
C ARG A 181 -8.04 -10.39 -14.38
N PRO A 182 -8.79 -11.50 -14.22
CA PRO A 182 -8.34 -12.67 -13.46
C PRO A 182 -6.99 -13.24 -13.91
N GLU A 183 -6.72 -13.24 -15.22
CA GLU A 183 -5.45 -13.71 -15.77
C GLU A 183 -4.27 -12.80 -15.38
N GLU A 184 -4.49 -11.48 -15.32
CA GLU A 184 -3.47 -10.52 -14.90
C GLU A 184 -3.20 -10.63 -13.38
N VAL A 185 -4.24 -10.89 -12.58
CA VAL A 185 -4.09 -11.18 -11.15
C VAL A 185 -3.27 -12.44 -10.93
N THR A 186 -3.54 -13.49 -11.71
CA THR A 186 -2.82 -14.77 -11.62
C THR A 186 -1.35 -14.60 -12.01
N ASP A 187 -1.09 -13.86 -13.08
CA ASP A 187 0.27 -13.56 -13.54
C ASP A 187 1.07 -12.80 -12.48
N MET A 188 0.45 -11.79 -11.85
CA MET A 188 1.07 -11.01 -10.78
C MET A 188 1.38 -11.87 -9.55
N ARG A 189 0.44 -12.75 -9.13
CA ARG A 189 0.64 -13.68 -8.00
C ARG A 189 1.80 -14.64 -8.21
N ARG A 190 2.09 -15.02 -9.46
CA ARG A 190 3.19 -15.94 -9.80
C ARG A 190 4.52 -15.22 -9.98
N SER A 191 4.48 -13.93 -10.31
CA SER A 191 5.67 -13.15 -10.69
C SER A 191 6.24 -12.33 -9.53
N VAL A 192 5.46 -12.09 -8.48
CA VAL A 192 5.84 -11.23 -7.36
C VAL A 192 6.04 -12.07 -6.10
N ASP A 193 7.21 -11.90 -5.48
CA ASP A 193 7.48 -12.41 -4.13
C ASP A 193 6.98 -11.39 -3.11
N GLY A 194 5.69 -11.48 -2.77
CA GLY A 194 5.04 -10.50 -1.91
C GLY A 194 3.57 -10.82 -1.67
N GLU A 195 2.94 -10.01 -0.84
CA GLU A 195 1.54 -10.18 -0.49
C GLU A 195 0.63 -9.60 -1.58
N VAL A 196 -0.29 -10.40 -2.15
CA VAL A 196 -1.19 -9.95 -3.22
C VAL A 196 -2.64 -9.90 -2.74
N ALA A 197 -3.18 -8.68 -2.62
CA ALA A 197 -4.58 -8.40 -2.36
C ALA A 197 -5.29 -8.07 -3.68
N ALA A 198 -6.36 -8.78 -4.04
CA ALA A 198 -7.00 -8.58 -5.33
C ALA A 198 -8.53 -8.71 -5.27
N ALA A 199 -9.21 -7.87 -6.04
CA ALA A 199 -10.61 -8.03 -6.42
C ALA A 199 -10.75 -7.78 -7.93
N THR A 200 -11.16 -8.81 -8.66
CA THR A 200 -11.28 -8.81 -10.12
C THR A 200 -12.50 -8.01 -10.61
N PHE A 201 -12.55 -7.67 -11.89
CA PHE A 201 -13.60 -6.82 -12.48
C PHE A 201 -15.03 -7.39 -12.38
N ASP A 202 -15.17 -8.71 -12.22
CA ASP A 202 -16.45 -9.40 -12.06
C ASP A 202 -17.02 -9.26 -10.64
N ARG A 203 -16.25 -8.70 -9.70
CA ARG A 203 -16.69 -8.41 -8.33
C ARG A 203 -17.43 -7.07 -8.25
N PRO A 204 -18.37 -6.94 -7.30
CA PRO A 204 -19.10 -5.70 -7.11
C PRO A 204 -18.19 -4.58 -6.56
N PRO A 205 -18.49 -3.29 -6.82
CA PRO A 205 -17.63 -2.16 -6.42
C PRO A 205 -17.25 -2.10 -4.93
N HIS A 206 -18.14 -2.54 -4.03
CA HIS A 206 -17.88 -2.54 -2.59
C HIS A 206 -16.78 -3.53 -2.18
N GLU A 207 -16.61 -4.64 -2.93
CA GLU A 207 -15.50 -5.57 -2.73
C GLU A 207 -14.17 -4.94 -3.17
N HIS A 208 -14.17 -4.15 -4.24
CA HIS A 208 -12.97 -3.43 -4.70
C HIS A 208 -12.48 -2.44 -3.64
N THR A 209 -13.39 -1.68 -3.03
CA THR A 209 -13.02 -0.73 -1.97
C THR A 209 -12.62 -1.44 -0.69
N ALA A 210 -13.30 -2.52 -0.30
CA ALA A 210 -12.99 -3.29 0.90
C ALA A 210 -11.57 -3.88 0.87
N VAL A 211 -11.15 -4.47 -0.25
CA VAL A 211 -9.79 -5.02 -0.42
C VAL A 211 -8.74 -3.93 -0.27
N ALA A 212 -8.92 -2.79 -0.95
CA ALA A 212 -7.97 -1.69 -0.89
C ALA A 212 -7.87 -1.08 0.51
N GLU A 213 -8.98 -0.91 1.22
CA GLU A 213 -9.00 -0.42 2.59
C GLU A 213 -8.28 -1.36 3.55
N LEU A 214 -8.59 -2.66 3.51
CA LEU A 214 -7.98 -3.64 4.40
C LEU A 214 -6.47 -3.79 4.13
N ALA A 215 -6.06 -3.78 2.85
CA ALA A 215 -4.64 -3.78 2.46
C ALA A 215 -3.87 -2.58 3.00
N ILE A 216 -4.50 -1.41 3.02
CA ILE A 216 -3.84 -0.19 3.49
C ILE A 216 -3.82 -0.11 5.01
N GLU A 217 -4.86 -0.59 5.69
CA GLU A 217 -4.81 -0.78 7.13
C GLU A 217 -3.73 -1.79 7.52
N ARG A 218 -3.62 -2.91 6.80
CA ARG A 218 -2.53 -3.89 6.96
C ARG A 218 -1.16 -3.24 6.83
N ALA A 219 -0.94 -2.45 5.79
CA ALA A 219 0.31 -1.71 5.58
C ALA A 219 0.63 -0.77 6.77
N LYS A 220 -0.37 -0.03 7.28
CA LYS A 220 -0.20 0.85 8.44
C LYS A 220 0.21 0.10 9.70
N ARG A 221 -0.39 -1.07 9.97
CA ARG A 221 -0.03 -1.90 11.14
C ARG A 221 1.43 -2.32 11.12
N LEU A 222 1.96 -2.67 9.93
CA LEU A 222 3.36 -3.03 9.77
C LEU A 222 4.30 -1.83 9.95
N VAL A 223 3.91 -0.64 9.48
CA VAL A 223 4.69 0.59 9.68
C VAL A 223 4.70 1.02 11.16
N GLU A 224 3.60 0.85 11.88
CA GLU A 224 3.53 1.07 13.34
C GLU A 224 4.53 0.19 14.11
N GLN A 225 4.97 -0.92 13.53
CA GLN A 225 5.99 -1.83 14.07
C GLN A 225 7.40 -1.54 13.53
N GLY A 226 7.60 -0.43 12.82
CA GLY A 226 8.89 -0.02 12.30
C GLY A 226 9.29 -0.66 10.96
N ARG A 227 8.39 -1.36 10.27
CA ARG A 227 8.70 -1.98 8.97
C ARG A 227 8.55 -0.98 7.82
N ASP A 228 9.41 -1.11 6.82
CA ASP A 228 9.21 -0.48 5.52
C ASP A 228 8.23 -1.29 4.70
N VAL A 229 7.19 -0.66 4.17
CA VAL A 229 6.14 -1.29 3.38
C VAL A 229 6.05 -0.59 2.03
N VAL A 230 6.01 -1.38 0.95
CA VAL A 230 5.77 -0.86 -0.41
C VAL A 230 4.49 -1.44 -0.94
N VAL A 231 3.53 -0.56 -1.27
CA VAL A 231 2.25 -0.93 -1.87
C VAL A 231 2.25 -0.53 -3.35
N LEU A 232 2.16 -1.52 -4.23
CA LEU A 232 1.90 -1.33 -5.65
C LEU A 232 0.39 -1.42 -5.89
N LEU A 233 -0.26 -0.30 -6.21
CA LEU A 233 -1.71 -0.22 -6.43
C LEU A 233 -2.04 -0.12 -7.91
N ASP A 234 -2.80 -1.08 -8.42
CA ASP A 234 -3.28 -1.12 -9.80
C ASP A 234 -4.81 -1.24 -9.86
N SER A 235 -5.58 -0.17 -10.04
CA SER A 235 -5.15 1.23 -10.22
C SER A 235 -5.92 2.19 -9.31
N ILE A 236 -5.34 3.35 -9.01
CA ILE A 236 -6.05 4.38 -8.23
C ILE A 236 -7.24 4.96 -9.00
N THR A 237 -7.18 4.97 -10.33
CA THR A 237 -8.30 5.39 -11.19
C THR A 237 -9.49 4.45 -11.05
N ARG A 238 -9.27 3.13 -11.13
CA ARG A 238 -10.33 2.14 -10.96
C ARG A 238 -10.88 2.14 -9.54
N LEU A 239 -10.01 2.30 -8.53
CA LEU A 239 -10.46 2.44 -7.15
C LEU A 239 -11.38 3.67 -6.97
N ALA A 240 -10.99 4.82 -7.52
CA ALA A 240 -11.82 6.03 -7.45
C ALA A 240 -13.17 5.85 -8.15
N ARG A 241 -13.23 5.13 -9.28
CA ARG A 241 -14.49 4.74 -9.93
C ARG A 241 -15.35 3.86 -9.02
N ALA A 242 -14.75 2.89 -8.33
CA ALA A 242 -15.48 2.01 -7.41
C ALA A 242 -16.09 2.78 -6.23
N TYR A 243 -15.38 3.77 -5.66
CA TYR A 243 -15.97 4.67 -4.66
C TYR A 243 -17.09 5.54 -5.24
N ASN A 244 -16.92 6.04 -6.48
CA ASN A 244 -17.93 6.85 -7.13
C ASN A 244 -19.23 6.09 -7.39
N LEU A 245 -19.14 4.81 -7.77
CA LEU A 245 -20.31 3.94 -7.96
C LEU A 245 -21.05 3.64 -6.65
N GLN A 246 -20.38 3.74 -5.50
CA GLN A 246 -20.97 3.51 -4.18
C GLN A 246 -21.49 4.79 -3.52
N ALA A 247 -21.00 5.95 -3.95
CA ALA A 247 -21.46 7.23 -3.45
C ALA A 247 -22.97 7.36 -3.69
N ARG A 248 -23.72 7.63 -2.62
CA ARG A 248 -25.16 7.92 -2.74
C ARG A 248 -25.28 9.28 -3.42
N SER A 249 -25.84 9.33 -4.63
CA SER A 249 -26.06 10.56 -5.40
C SER A 249 -26.86 11.58 -4.59
N GLY A 250 -26.17 12.47 -3.86
CA GLY A 250 -26.79 13.42 -2.95
C GLY A 250 -26.02 14.74 -2.81
N GLY A 251 -24.89 14.88 -3.52
CA GLY A 251 -23.99 16.03 -3.42
C GLY A 251 -23.74 16.76 -4.73
N ARG A 252 -22.75 17.68 -4.69
CA ARG A 252 -22.23 18.38 -5.88
C ARG A 252 -21.40 17.39 -6.71
N THR A 253 -21.72 17.29 -7.99
CA THR A 253 -20.96 16.52 -8.97
C THR A 253 -19.92 17.41 -9.65
N LEU A 254 -18.72 16.87 -9.85
CA LEU A 254 -17.69 17.45 -10.70
C LEU A 254 -17.95 17.08 -12.17
N SER A 255 -17.21 17.73 -13.06
CA SER A 255 -17.16 17.35 -14.48
C SER A 255 -16.89 15.84 -14.63
N GLY A 256 -17.55 15.21 -15.60
CA GLY A 256 -17.47 13.76 -15.82
C GLY A 256 -18.35 12.92 -14.89
N GLY A 257 -19.24 13.51 -14.09
CA GLY A 257 -20.21 12.76 -13.27
C GLY A 257 -19.61 12.17 -11.99
N LEU A 258 -18.54 12.77 -11.50
CA LEU A 258 -17.81 12.32 -10.31
C LEU A 258 -18.37 13.02 -9.07
N ASP A 259 -18.78 12.26 -8.06
CA ASP A 259 -19.18 12.81 -6.76
C ASP A 259 -17.94 13.35 -6.03
N THR A 260 -18.02 14.58 -5.51
CA THR A 260 -16.91 15.22 -4.79
C THR A 260 -16.43 14.42 -3.58
N THR A 261 -17.31 13.68 -2.91
CA THR A 261 -16.99 12.86 -1.74
C THR A 261 -16.31 11.55 -2.11
N ALA A 262 -16.53 11.03 -3.32
CA ALA A 262 -15.97 9.76 -3.78
C ALA A 262 -14.44 9.78 -3.90
N LEU A 263 -13.85 10.96 -4.07
CA LEU A 263 -12.40 11.13 -4.16
C LEU A 263 -11.70 11.16 -2.80
N TYR A 264 -12.43 11.37 -1.70
CA TYR A 264 -11.80 11.53 -0.39
C TYR A 264 -11.07 10.25 0.06
N PRO A 265 -11.68 9.04 0.03
CA PRO A 265 -11.00 7.84 0.52
C PRO A 265 -9.74 7.45 -0.31
N PRO A 266 -9.76 7.44 -1.66
CA PRO A 266 -8.54 7.15 -2.41
C PRO A 266 -7.45 8.23 -2.23
N LYS A 267 -7.81 9.50 -2.00
CA LYS A 267 -6.84 10.56 -1.67
C LYS A 267 -6.18 10.28 -0.33
N GLN A 268 -6.96 9.87 0.66
CA GLN A 268 -6.45 9.48 1.96
C GLN A 268 -5.54 8.25 1.86
N LEU A 269 -5.89 7.29 0.98
CA LEU A 269 -5.07 6.13 0.68
C LEU A 269 -3.72 6.54 0.12
N LEU A 270 -3.68 7.27 -1.00
CA LEU A 270 -2.42 7.72 -1.58
C LEU A 270 -1.63 8.59 -0.60
N GLY A 271 -2.32 9.49 0.11
CA GLY A 271 -1.78 10.38 1.14
C GLY A 271 -1.30 9.66 2.41
N ALA A 272 -1.59 8.37 2.58
CA ALA A 272 -1.02 7.57 3.64
C ALA A 272 0.49 7.40 3.42
N GLY A 273 0.97 7.38 2.18
CA GLY A 273 2.39 7.20 1.87
C GLY A 273 3.27 8.31 2.48
N ARG A 274 4.20 7.92 3.34
CA ARG A 274 5.07 8.79 4.12
C ARG A 274 6.24 8.01 4.73
N ASN A 275 7.37 8.70 4.92
CA ASN A 275 8.45 8.22 5.78
C ASN A 275 8.13 8.61 7.23
N ILE A 276 8.50 7.78 8.21
CA ILE A 276 8.26 8.08 9.64
C ILE A 276 9.58 8.33 10.36
N GLU A 277 9.63 9.40 11.15
CA GLU A 277 10.75 9.66 12.04
C GLU A 277 10.91 8.54 13.08
N ASN A 278 12.10 7.93 13.16
CA ASN A 278 12.42 6.82 14.06
C ASN A 278 11.48 5.60 13.91
N GLY A 279 10.92 5.39 12.71
CA GLY A 279 10.02 4.28 12.41
C GLY A 279 10.26 3.69 11.03
N GLY A 280 9.26 2.97 10.53
CA GLY A 280 9.27 2.45 9.17
C GLY A 280 8.80 3.48 8.15
N SER A 281 8.41 3.01 6.97
CA SER A 281 7.87 3.88 5.93
C SER A 281 6.75 3.20 5.18
N LEU A 282 5.79 3.99 4.70
CA LEU A 282 4.76 3.53 3.77
C LEU A 282 5.03 4.15 2.40
N THR A 283 5.52 3.35 1.46
CA THR A 283 5.65 3.74 0.05
C THR A 283 4.42 3.28 -0.71
N ILE A 284 3.77 4.17 -1.46
CA ILE A 284 2.63 3.84 -2.33
C ILE A 284 2.99 4.24 -3.75
N ILE A 285 2.99 3.26 -4.66
CA ILE A 285 3.17 3.46 -6.09
C ILE A 285 1.87 3.03 -6.76
N ALA A 286 1.08 3.99 -7.22
CA ALA A 286 -0.21 3.72 -7.82
C ALA A 286 -0.20 4.01 -9.32
N THR A 287 -0.84 3.16 -10.11
CA THR A 287 -1.07 3.46 -11.53
C THR A 287 -2.29 4.37 -11.67
N ALA A 288 -2.20 5.35 -12.56
CA ALA A 288 -3.28 6.24 -12.92
C ALA A 288 -3.50 6.18 -14.44
N LEU A 289 -4.73 5.89 -14.85
CA LEU A 289 -5.09 5.81 -16.26
C LEU A 289 -5.36 7.20 -16.81
N VAL A 290 -4.76 7.49 -17.97
CA VAL A 290 -4.98 8.73 -18.75
C VAL A 290 -5.30 8.39 -20.20
N GLU A 291 -5.78 9.36 -20.96
CA GLU A 291 -6.07 9.20 -22.39
C GLU A 291 -7.06 8.04 -22.69
N THR A 292 -7.98 7.77 -21.77
CA THR A 292 -8.99 6.71 -21.89
C THR A 292 -10.21 7.14 -22.69
N GLY A 293 -10.33 8.44 -23.00
CA GLY A 293 -11.53 9.05 -23.57
C GLY A 293 -12.60 9.40 -22.52
N SER A 294 -12.39 9.05 -21.24
CA SER A 294 -13.31 9.38 -20.14
C SER A 294 -12.94 10.72 -19.50
N GLN A 295 -13.88 11.68 -19.49
CA GLN A 295 -13.69 12.92 -18.73
C GLN A 295 -13.55 12.66 -17.22
N MET A 296 -14.22 11.63 -16.69
CA MET A 296 -14.09 11.24 -15.30
C MET A 296 -12.65 10.87 -14.96
N ASP A 297 -11.97 10.10 -15.82
CA ASP A 297 -10.58 9.69 -15.57
C ASP A 297 -9.62 10.87 -15.59
N THR A 298 -9.84 11.82 -16.50
CA THR A 298 -9.08 13.07 -16.54
C THR A 298 -9.20 13.83 -15.22
N VAL A 299 -10.43 14.00 -14.72
CA VAL A 299 -10.67 14.70 -13.44
C VAL A 299 -10.05 13.94 -12.27
N ILE A 300 -10.24 12.62 -12.21
CA ILE A 300 -9.60 11.74 -11.21
C ILE A 300 -8.09 11.95 -11.20
N PHE A 301 -7.44 11.92 -12.38
CA PHE A 301 -5.99 12.09 -12.50
C PHE A 301 -5.52 13.44 -11.96
N GLU A 302 -6.14 14.54 -12.38
CA GLU A 302 -5.77 15.89 -11.92
C GLU A 302 -5.87 16.03 -10.39
N GLU A 303 -6.86 15.40 -9.78
CA GLU A 303 -7.06 15.42 -8.33
C GLU A 303 -5.99 14.63 -7.55
N PHE A 304 -5.41 13.57 -8.15
CA PHE A 304 -4.31 12.82 -7.52
C PHE A 304 -2.93 13.39 -7.79
N LYS A 305 -2.74 14.13 -8.89
CA LYS A 305 -1.47 14.78 -9.23
C LYS A 305 -0.97 15.69 -8.10
N GLY A 306 -1.88 16.41 -7.44
CA GLY A 306 -1.55 17.25 -6.29
C GLY A 306 -1.15 16.47 -5.01
N THR A 307 -1.54 15.20 -4.92
CA THR A 307 -1.32 14.34 -3.74
C THR A 307 0.03 13.61 -3.83
N GLY A 308 0.43 13.21 -5.04
CA GLY A 308 1.70 12.54 -5.32
C GLY A 308 2.92 13.47 -5.19
N ASN A 309 4.10 12.88 -5.03
CA ASN A 309 5.39 13.58 -5.03
C ASN A 309 6.44 12.95 -5.96
N ALA A 310 6.07 11.91 -6.72
CA ALA A 310 6.82 11.38 -7.85
C ALA A 310 5.86 10.95 -8.97
N GLU A 311 6.26 11.16 -10.22
CA GLU A 311 5.43 10.87 -11.40
C GLU A 311 6.29 10.17 -12.46
N LEU A 312 5.86 8.98 -12.90
CA LEU A 312 6.41 8.26 -14.05
C LEU A 312 5.37 8.28 -15.15
N LYS A 313 5.62 9.03 -16.22
CA LYS A 313 4.70 9.11 -17.34
C LYS A 313 5.08 8.14 -18.45
N LEU A 314 4.14 7.28 -18.82
CA LEU A 314 4.26 6.45 -20.02
C LEU A 314 3.60 7.13 -21.21
N ASP A 315 4.18 6.97 -22.39
CA ASP A 315 3.73 7.60 -23.63
C ASP A 315 3.29 6.57 -24.66
N ARG A 316 2.08 6.77 -25.21
CA ARG A 316 1.48 5.88 -26.20
C ARG A 316 2.27 5.86 -27.52
N LYS A 317 2.79 7.00 -27.98
CA LYS A 317 3.51 7.10 -29.26
C LYS A 317 4.89 6.42 -29.20
N ILE A 318 5.50 6.38 -28.00
CA ILE A 318 6.73 5.61 -27.76
C ILE A 318 6.40 4.11 -27.79
N ALA A 319 5.32 3.69 -27.12
CA ALA A 319 4.88 2.29 -27.10
C ALA A 319 4.46 1.78 -28.49
N GLU A 320 3.78 2.58 -29.30
CA GLU A 320 3.38 2.24 -30.68
C GLU A 320 4.59 1.99 -31.60
N ARG A 321 5.72 2.64 -31.32
CA ARG A 321 7.02 2.38 -31.98
C ARG A 321 7.76 1.15 -31.44
N ARG A 322 7.16 0.43 -30.48
CA ARG A 322 7.74 -0.74 -29.79
C ARG A 322 9.02 -0.44 -29.01
N VAL A 323 9.15 0.78 -28.50
CA VAL A 323 10.25 1.17 -27.62
C VAL A 323 9.79 1.00 -26.18
N PHE A 324 10.48 0.12 -25.42
CA PHE A 324 10.18 -0.15 -24.02
C PHE A 324 11.43 -0.04 -23.13
N PRO A 325 11.29 0.49 -21.90
CA PRO A 325 10.07 1.06 -21.30
C PRO A 325 9.62 2.35 -22.01
N ALA A 326 8.31 2.54 -22.19
CA ALA A 326 7.75 3.64 -22.96
C ALA A 326 7.63 4.93 -22.14
N VAL A 327 8.73 5.37 -21.52
CA VAL A 327 8.75 6.49 -20.56
C VAL A 327 8.95 7.82 -21.28
N ASP A 328 8.08 8.79 -21.00
CA ASP A 328 8.30 10.19 -21.32
C ASP A 328 9.25 10.80 -20.27
N LEU A 329 10.52 10.91 -20.64
CA LEU A 329 11.59 11.41 -19.77
C LEU A 329 11.42 12.89 -19.40
N HIS A 330 10.63 13.65 -20.14
CA HIS A 330 10.42 15.08 -19.90
C HIS A 330 9.36 15.34 -18.83
N ALA A 331 8.33 14.49 -18.80
CA ALA A 331 7.21 14.60 -17.87
C ALA A 331 7.37 13.71 -16.62
N THR A 332 8.48 12.99 -16.53
CA THR A 332 8.80 12.08 -15.42
C THR A 332 9.73 12.77 -14.43
N GLY A 333 9.50 12.60 -13.12
CA GLY A 333 10.38 13.18 -12.11
C GLY A 333 9.94 12.95 -10.67
N THR A 334 10.83 13.26 -9.74
CA THR A 334 10.58 13.18 -8.29
C THR A 334 10.83 14.54 -7.64
N ARG A 335 9.90 14.97 -6.78
CA ARG A 335 10.08 16.18 -5.98
C ARG A 335 11.13 15.94 -4.91
N ARG A 336 12.00 16.93 -4.69
CA ARG A 336 13.07 16.88 -3.68
C ARG A 336 14.04 15.70 -3.87
N GLU A 337 14.34 15.34 -5.13
CA GLU A 337 15.22 14.22 -5.45
C GLU A 337 16.66 14.40 -4.94
N GLU A 338 17.08 15.63 -4.63
CA GLU A 338 18.37 15.93 -4.00
C GLU A 338 18.53 15.32 -2.60
N ILE A 339 17.43 14.87 -1.97
CA ILE A 339 17.47 14.12 -0.71
C ILE A 339 17.86 12.65 -0.97
N LEU A 340 17.54 12.12 -2.15
CA LEU A 340 17.67 10.69 -2.49
C LEU A 340 18.94 10.36 -3.27
N LEU A 341 19.57 11.35 -3.89
CA LEU A 341 20.76 11.21 -4.71
C LEU A 341 21.97 11.81 -3.99
N ALA A 342 23.13 11.16 -4.11
CA ALA A 342 24.38 11.76 -3.65
C ALA A 342 24.67 13.05 -4.44
N PRO A 343 25.32 14.08 -3.86
CA PRO A 343 25.56 15.35 -4.54
C PRO A 343 26.24 15.21 -5.91
N ASP A 344 27.29 14.37 -5.99
CA ASP A 344 28.01 14.13 -7.24
C ASP A 344 27.15 13.37 -8.26
N GLU A 345 26.35 12.40 -7.81
CA GLU A 345 25.40 11.66 -8.66
C GLU A 345 24.35 12.60 -9.24
N LEU A 346 23.79 13.48 -8.40
CA LEU A 346 22.76 14.44 -8.79
C LEU A 346 23.25 15.37 -9.91
N VAL A 347 24.47 15.90 -9.81
CA VAL A 347 25.04 16.78 -10.84
C VAL A 347 25.10 16.08 -12.19
N VAL A 348 25.55 14.82 -12.21
CA VAL A 348 25.69 14.04 -13.45
C VAL A 348 24.32 13.63 -13.99
N VAL A 349 23.39 13.21 -13.14
CA VAL A 349 22.01 12.86 -13.54
C VAL A 349 21.29 14.08 -14.13
N GLN A 350 21.40 15.25 -13.51
CA GLN A 350 20.81 16.49 -14.05
C GLN A 350 21.43 16.89 -15.39
N ARG A 351 22.72 16.62 -15.59
CA ARG A 351 23.37 16.84 -16.88
C ARG A 351 22.83 15.89 -17.94
N LEU A 352 22.72 14.60 -17.62
CA LEU A 352 22.11 13.59 -18.50
C LEU A 352 20.70 14.03 -18.91
N ARG A 353 19.86 14.42 -17.94
CA ARG A 353 18.49 14.87 -18.22
C ARG A 353 18.44 16.13 -19.07
N ARG A 354 19.34 17.11 -18.85
CA ARG A 354 19.44 18.29 -19.72
C ARG A 354 19.83 17.95 -21.16
N ALA A 355 20.72 17.00 -21.36
CA ALA A 355 21.10 16.54 -22.70
C ALA A 355 19.92 15.84 -23.40
N LEU A 356 19.17 15.00 -22.67
CA LEU A 356 18.00 14.31 -23.18
C LEU A 356 16.81 15.26 -23.44
N ALA A 357 16.70 16.33 -22.65
CA ALA A 357 15.67 17.34 -22.81
C ALA A 357 15.76 18.14 -24.13
N ALA A 358 16.94 18.17 -24.76
CA ALA A 358 17.14 18.81 -26.06
C ALA A 358 16.65 17.95 -27.24
N ALA A 359 16.38 16.66 -27.02
CA ALA A 359 15.90 15.73 -28.04
C ALA A 359 14.36 15.61 -28.00
N ASP A 360 13.76 15.28 -29.15
CA ASP A 360 12.35 14.91 -29.22
C ASP A 360 12.06 13.73 -28.28
N GLN A 361 10.88 13.69 -27.65
CA GLN A 361 10.50 12.71 -26.61
C GLN A 361 10.85 11.26 -26.97
N GLY A 362 10.49 10.81 -28.19
CA GLY A 362 10.77 9.45 -28.64
C GLY A 362 12.27 9.19 -28.87
N GLN A 363 13.01 10.20 -29.33
CA GLN A 363 14.46 10.07 -29.54
C GLN A 363 15.20 10.04 -28.21
N ALA A 364 14.75 10.81 -27.20
CA ALA A 364 15.38 10.88 -25.89
C ALA A 364 15.45 9.50 -25.21
N ILE A 365 14.34 8.75 -25.17
CA ILE A 365 14.34 7.41 -24.58
C ILE A 365 15.19 6.42 -25.38
N GLU A 366 15.15 6.47 -26.71
CA GLU A 366 15.97 5.60 -27.56
C GLU A 366 17.47 5.86 -27.36
N GLN A 367 17.87 7.13 -27.26
CA GLN A 367 19.24 7.53 -26.94
C GLN A 367 19.67 7.00 -25.57
N LEU A 368 18.84 7.18 -24.53
CA LEU A 368 19.13 6.67 -23.19
C LEU A 368 19.28 5.14 -23.21
N LEU A 369 18.35 4.42 -23.83
CA LEU A 369 18.42 2.96 -23.96
C LEU A 369 19.67 2.52 -24.74
N GLY A 370 20.05 3.27 -25.77
CA GLY A 370 21.29 3.03 -26.53
C GLY A 370 22.55 3.18 -25.68
N GLN A 371 22.56 4.09 -24.70
CA GLN A 371 23.68 4.25 -23.75
C GLN A 371 23.65 3.18 -22.66
N LEU A 372 22.46 2.87 -22.12
CA LEU A 372 22.30 1.84 -21.09
C LEU A 372 22.75 0.47 -21.59
N ARG A 373 22.44 0.09 -22.84
CA ARG A 373 22.91 -1.16 -23.46
C ARG A 373 24.43 -1.27 -23.62
N LYS A 374 25.16 -0.15 -23.54
CA LYS A 374 26.63 -0.12 -23.62
C LYS A 374 27.32 -0.19 -22.26
N THR A 375 26.55 -0.32 -21.18
CA THR A 375 27.02 -0.26 -19.79
C THR A 375 26.34 -1.32 -18.95
N ASN A 376 27.05 -1.88 -17.99
CA ASN A 376 26.53 -2.92 -17.10
C ASN A 376 25.77 -2.34 -15.91
N SER A 377 25.95 -1.04 -15.60
CA SER A 377 25.24 -0.36 -14.52
C SER A 377 25.01 1.13 -14.81
N ASN A 378 24.10 1.75 -14.07
CA ASN A 378 23.84 3.18 -14.07
C ASN A 378 25.06 3.95 -13.55
N ILE A 379 25.75 3.42 -12.54
CA ILE A 379 26.99 4.02 -12.04
C ILE A 379 28.04 4.08 -13.15
N GLU A 380 28.22 2.99 -13.91
CA GLU A 380 29.15 2.97 -15.05
C GLU A 380 28.78 4.01 -16.11
N LEU A 381 27.48 4.13 -16.46
CA LEU A 381 26.99 5.16 -17.36
C LEU A 381 27.32 6.57 -16.85
N LEU A 382 26.99 6.86 -15.58
CA LEU A 382 27.24 8.16 -14.98
C LEU A 382 28.73 8.48 -14.92
N MET A 383 29.59 7.51 -14.59
CA MET A 383 31.05 7.68 -14.63
C MET A 383 31.56 8.03 -16.04
N ARG A 384 31.06 7.37 -17.09
CA ARG A 384 31.43 7.71 -18.49
C ARG A 384 31.01 9.13 -18.85
N LEU A 385 29.82 9.56 -18.45
CA LEU A 385 29.32 10.92 -18.70
C LEU A 385 30.09 11.99 -17.92
N ALA A 386 30.54 11.67 -16.71
CA ALA A 386 31.40 12.55 -15.92
C ALA A 386 32.77 12.74 -16.57
N ARG A 387 33.38 11.65 -17.08
CA ARG A 387 34.71 11.68 -17.72
C ARG A 387 34.73 12.30 -19.10
N ALA A 388 33.65 12.17 -19.88
CA ALA A 388 33.61 12.63 -21.28
C ALA A 388 33.81 14.15 -21.45
N ASN A 389 33.91 14.92 -20.36
CA ASN A 389 34.17 16.35 -20.40
C ASN A 389 35.02 16.82 -19.19
N GLY A 390 35.95 15.97 -18.75
CA GLY A 390 37.09 16.37 -17.92
C GLY A 390 38.29 16.71 -18.78
#